data_AF-A0A1B8ZXS6-F1
#
_entry.id   AF-A0A1B8ZXS6-F1
#
_cell.length_a   1.000
_cell.length_b   1.000
_cell.length_c   1.000
_cell.angle_alpha   90.00
_cell.angle_beta   90.00
_cell.angle_gamma   90.00
#
_symmetry.space_group_name_H-M   'P 1'
#
loop_
_entity.id
_entity.type
_entity.pdbx_description
1 polymer ?
#
loop_
_entity_poly.entity_id
_entity_poly.type
_entity_poly.pdbx_seq_one_letter_code
_entity_poly.pdbx_strand_id
1 'polypeptide(L)'
;MKNLEEKFWLWSLEKQNHMYANIEIKDCQKEIFASLNAQLSAIDENLIFEFSPIHESGIREFSISADGMKESSANVRKLIMLSPDLENWKFNAFSQRIPKDNYTINYEGYNISYDDIFYRYSTSSKGPGIELNIRDYDETGKM
;
A
#
# COMPACT_ATOMS: atom_id res chain seq x y z
N MET A 1 28.39 7.59 -11.63
CA MET A 1 27.83 6.22 -11.69
C MET A 1 26.47 6.29 -11.04
N LYS A 2 25.38 5.81 -11.69
CA LYS A 2 24.04 5.94 -11.10
C LYS A 2 23.84 4.96 -9.95
N ASN A 3 23.23 5.41 -8.85
CA ASN A 3 22.89 4.53 -7.71
C ASN A 3 21.70 3.61 -8.06
N LEU A 4 21.34 2.68 -7.16
CA LEU A 4 20.30 1.70 -7.44
C LEU A 4 18.91 2.35 -7.55
N GLU A 5 18.64 3.38 -6.75
CA GLU A 5 17.39 4.14 -6.78
C GLU A 5 17.20 4.91 -8.10
N GLU A 6 18.26 5.55 -8.61
CA GLU A 6 18.26 6.20 -9.92
C GLU A 6 18.06 5.20 -11.07
N LYS A 7 18.64 4.00 -10.96
CA LYS A 7 18.44 2.93 -11.95
C LYS A 7 16.99 2.44 -11.96
N PHE A 8 16.40 2.27 -10.77
CA PHE A 8 14.99 1.92 -10.63
C PHE A 8 14.09 2.92 -11.36
N TRP A 9 14.28 4.23 -11.15
CA TRP A 9 13.43 5.22 -11.78
C TRP A 9 13.60 5.32 -13.30
N LEU A 10 14.81 5.11 -13.83
CA LEU A 10 15.01 5.01 -15.28
C LEU A 10 14.27 3.81 -15.87
N TRP A 11 14.39 2.65 -15.24
CA TRP A 11 13.65 1.47 -15.64
C TRP A 11 12.14 1.70 -15.55
N SER A 12 11.67 2.35 -14.48
CA SER A 12 10.26 2.68 -14.30
C SER A 12 9.77 3.62 -15.41
N LEU A 13 10.55 4.61 -15.81
CA LEU A 13 10.21 5.52 -16.91
C LEU A 13 10.01 4.78 -18.25
N GLU A 14 10.83 3.78 -18.54
CA GLU A 14 10.67 2.95 -19.75
C GLU A 14 9.41 2.09 -19.69
N LYS A 15 8.97 1.70 -18.49
CA LYS A 15 7.83 0.79 -18.27
C LYS A 15 6.53 1.49 -17.92
N GLN A 16 6.54 2.78 -17.59
CA GLN A 16 5.41 3.46 -16.97
C GLN A 16 4.12 3.39 -17.81
N ASN A 17 4.20 3.55 -19.14
CA ASN A 17 3.03 3.46 -20.02
C ASN A 17 2.38 2.07 -19.97
N HIS A 18 3.21 1.03 -19.95
CA HIS A 18 2.73 -0.35 -19.86
C HIS A 18 2.12 -0.62 -18.49
N MET A 19 2.77 -0.18 -17.40
CA MET A 19 2.24 -0.33 -16.04
C MET A 19 0.90 0.41 -15.90
N TYR A 20 0.82 1.66 -16.34
CA TYR A 20 -0.37 2.51 -16.22
C TYR A 20 -1.61 1.84 -16.84
N ALA A 21 -1.44 1.27 -18.04
CA ALA A 21 -2.54 0.70 -18.83
C ALA A 21 -2.90 -0.75 -18.45
N ASN A 22 -1.97 -1.55 -17.91
CA ASN A 22 -2.13 -3.00 -17.85
C ASN A 22 -2.11 -3.61 -16.44
N ILE A 23 -1.84 -2.83 -15.39
CA ILE A 23 -1.64 -3.39 -14.04
C ILE A 23 -2.88 -4.02 -13.40
N GLU A 24 -4.07 -3.67 -13.90
CA GLU A 24 -5.35 -4.25 -13.46
C GLU A 24 -5.72 -5.49 -14.28
N ILE A 25 -5.01 -5.77 -15.39
CA ILE A 25 -5.21 -6.96 -16.21
C ILE A 25 -4.46 -8.11 -15.54
N LYS A 26 -5.19 -9.13 -15.07
CA LYS A 26 -4.66 -10.23 -14.25
C LYS A 26 -3.39 -10.89 -14.81
N ASP A 27 -3.35 -11.13 -16.12
CA ASP A 27 -2.21 -11.80 -16.75
C ASP A 27 -0.96 -10.89 -16.80
N CYS A 28 -1.14 -9.60 -17.11
CA CYS A 28 -0.05 -8.62 -17.12
C CYS A 28 0.42 -8.27 -15.71
N GLN A 29 -0.50 -8.20 -14.76
CA GLN A 29 -0.21 -7.84 -13.37
C GLN A 29 0.88 -8.71 -12.77
N LYS A 30 0.83 -10.03 -13.01
CA LYS A 30 1.83 -10.96 -12.47
C LYS A 30 3.24 -10.65 -12.97
N GLU A 31 3.40 -10.33 -14.25
CA GLU A 31 4.69 -9.96 -14.84
C GLU A 31 5.19 -8.61 -14.33
N ILE A 32 4.30 -7.61 -14.28
CA ILE A 32 4.59 -6.27 -13.76
C ILE A 32 5.06 -6.37 -12.31
N PHE A 33 4.32 -7.11 -11.48
CA PHE A 33 4.63 -7.27 -10.06
C PHE A 33 5.94 -8.04 -9.84
N ALA A 34 6.19 -9.10 -10.61
CA ALA A 34 7.47 -9.82 -10.55
C ALA A 34 8.65 -8.91 -10.89
N SER A 35 8.50 -8.08 -11.93
CA SER A 35 9.54 -7.13 -12.34
C SER A 35 9.77 -6.04 -11.30
N LEU A 36 8.69 -5.47 -10.74
CA LEU A 36 8.77 -4.47 -9.68
C LEU A 36 9.44 -5.03 -8.42
N ASN A 37 9.04 -6.22 -7.98
CA ASN A 37 9.67 -6.90 -6.84
C ASN A 37 11.17 -7.09 -7.08
N ALA A 38 11.57 -7.59 -8.25
CA ALA A 38 12.99 -7.79 -8.55
C ALA A 38 13.79 -6.48 -8.50
N GLN A 39 13.23 -5.37 -9.00
CA GLN A 39 13.89 -4.06 -9.00
C GLN A 39 13.94 -3.42 -7.60
N LEU A 40 12.88 -3.55 -6.81
CA LEU A 40 12.81 -2.99 -5.45
C LEU A 40 13.66 -3.80 -4.47
N SER A 41 13.61 -5.14 -4.52
CA SER A 41 14.44 -6.00 -3.66
C SER A 41 15.94 -5.83 -3.92
N ALA A 42 16.34 -5.38 -5.11
CA ALA A 42 17.73 -5.04 -5.39
C ALA A 42 18.20 -3.79 -4.61
N ILE A 43 17.29 -2.88 -4.26
CA ILE A 43 17.57 -1.71 -3.41
C ILE A 43 17.53 -2.13 -1.93
N ASP A 44 16.45 -2.79 -1.52
CA ASP A 44 16.22 -3.26 -0.16
C ASP A 44 15.10 -4.31 -0.19
N GLU A 45 15.37 -5.49 0.38
CA GLU A 45 14.47 -6.65 0.35
C GLU A 45 13.13 -6.42 1.07
N ASN A 46 13.06 -5.42 1.96
CA ASN A 46 11.85 -5.09 2.72
C ASN A 46 10.93 -4.11 2.01
N LEU A 47 11.32 -3.62 0.83
CA LEU A 47 10.47 -2.69 0.07
C LEU A 47 9.30 -3.42 -0.56
N ILE A 48 8.10 -2.93 -0.24
CA ILE A 48 6.83 -3.39 -0.81
C ILE A 48 6.17 -2.25 -1.57
N PHE A 49 5.16 -2.57 -2.37
CA PHE A 49 4.47 -1.57 -3.16
C PHE A 49 2.98 -1.81 -3.29
N GLU A 50 2.27 -0.74 -3.66
CA GLU A 50 0.84 -0.71 -3.86
C GLU A 50 0.49 0.25 -5.00
N PHE A 51 -0.54 -0.08 -5.77
CA PHE A 51 -1.11 0.78 -6.80
C PHE A 51 -2.55 1.11 -6.48
N SER A 52 -2.94 2.37 -6.67
CA SER A 52 -4.36 2.73 -6.72
C SER A 52 -4.96 2.31 -8.07
N PRO A 53 -6.30 2.24 -8.17
CA PRO A 53 -7.00 2.41 -9.45
C PRO A 53 -6.65 3.75 -10.10
N ILE A 54 -6.94 3.89 -11.40
CA ILE A 54 -6.91 5.22 -12.03
C ILE A 54 -8.04 6.05 -11.45
N HIS A 55 -7.71 7.21 -10.88
CA HIS A 55 -8.68 8.15 -10.35
C HIS A 55 -9.45 8.83 -11.49
N GLU A 56 -10.60 9.43 -11.19
CA GLU A 56 -11.38 10.21 -12.17
C GLU A 56 -10.57 11.35 -12.82
N SER A 57 -9.53 11.85 -12.12
CA SER A 57 -8.59 12.85 -12.64
C SER A 57 -7.57 12.30 -13.64
N GLY A 58 -7.58 10.99 -13.93
CA GLY A 58 -6.57 10.31 -14.74
C GLY A 58 -5.26 10.01 -14.00
N ILE A 59 -5.16 10.33 -12.71
CA ILE A 59 -3.95 10.07 -11.91
C ILE A 59 -4.00 8.64 -11.37
N ARG A 60 -2.89 7.91 -11.48
CA ARG A 60 -2.66 6.66 -10.76
C ARG A 60 -1.60 6.89 -9.68
N GLU A 61 -1.85 6.40 -8.47
CA GLU A 61 -0.89 6.46 -7.37
C GLU A 61 -0.06 5.17 -7.31
N PHE A 62 1.26 5.33 -7.12
CA PHE A 62 2.19 4.23 -6.86
C PHE A 62 2.91 4.50 -5.54
N SER A 63 2.59 3.69 -4.54
CA SER A 63 3.12 3.84 -3.18
C SER A 63 4.18 2.79 -2.92
N ILE A 64 5.31 3.19 -2.35
CA ILE A 64 6.38 2.28 -1.91
C ILE A 64 6.49 2.37 -0.39
N SER A 65 6.50 1.23 0.28
CA SER A 65 6.56 1.08 1.75
C SER A 65 7.69 0.13 2.14
N ALA A 66 7.84 -0.11 3.44
CA ALA A 66 8.90 -0.95 4.01
C ALA A 66 8.36 -2.08 4.91
N ASP A 67 7.11 -2.53 4.70
CA ASP A 67 6.47 -3.61 5.49
C ASP A 67 6.62 -3.50 7.02
N GLY A 68 6.56 -2.27 7.56
CA GLY A 68 6.75 -2.00 8.99
C GLY A 68 8.21 -2.02 9.49
N MET A 69 9.19 -2.33 8.63
CA MET A 69 10.62 -2.30 8.94
C MET A 69 11.11 -0.85 9.07
N LYS A 70 11.43 -0.47 10.30
CA LYS A 70 11.82 0.91 10.64
C LYS A 70 13.15 1.29 9.98
N GLU A 71 14.07 0.34 9.89
CA GLU A 71 15.41 0.51 9.32
C GLU A 71 15.34 0.87 7.83
N SER A 72 14.39 0.28 7.10
CA SER A 72 14.17 0.49 5.66
C SER A 72 13.40 1.77 5.32
N SER A 73 12.83 2.46 6.32
CA SER A 73 12.07 3.70 6.11
C SER A 73 12.90 4.82 5.46
N ALA A 74 14.22 4.84 5.69
CA ALA A 74 15.12 5.80 5.03
C ALA A 74 15.25 5.53 3.53
N ASN A 75 15.30 4.24 3.14
CA ASN A 75 15.39 3.83 1.74
C ASN A 75 14.12 4.19 0.97
N VAL A 76 12.93 3.99 1.55
CA VAL A 76 11.66 4.44 0.98
C VAL A 76 11.70 5.94 0.65
N ARG A 77 12.08 6.78 1.62
CA ARG A 77 12.13 8.24 1.44
C ARG A 77 13.15 8.64 0.37
N LYS A 78 14.33 8.04 0.38
CA LYS A 78 15.38 8.30 -0.61
C LYS A 78 14.92 7.91 -2.01
N LEU A 79 14.24 6.77 -2.16
CA LEU A 79 13.70 6.32 -3.43
C LEU A 79 12.64 7.30 -3.95
N ILE A 80 11.62 7.63 -3.15
CA ILE A 80 10.54 8.54 -3.58
C ILE A 80 11.06 9.95 -3.89
N MET A 81 12.07 10.45 -3.18
CA MET A 81 12.69 11.74 -3.47
C MET A 81 13.32 11.82 -4.88
N LEU A 82 13.68 10.68 -5.46
CA LEU A 82 14.24 10.58 -6.82
C LEU A 82 13.17 10.26 -7.87
N SER A 83 11.89 10.22 -7.49
CA SER A 83 10.80 9.92 -8.42
C SER A 83 10.70 10.97 -9.52
N PRO A 84 10.38 10.55 -10.76
CA PRO A 84 10.16 11.48 -11.86
C PRO A 84 8.82 12.22 -11.68
N ASP A 85 8.76 13.44 -12.20
CA ASP A 85 7.51 14.16 -12.35
C ASP A 85 6.81 13.71 -13.63
N LEU A 86 5.62 13.11 -13.50
CA LEU A 86 4.85 12.54 -14.60
C LEU A 86 3.38 12.91 -14.44
N GLU A 87 2.77 13.45 -15.50
CA GLU A 87 1.41 14.02 -15.49
C GLU A 87 0.34 13.06 -14.92
N ASN A 88 0.43 11.76 -15.26
CA ASN A 88 -0.58 10.77 -14.89
C ASN A 88 -0.23 9.93 -13.66
N TRP A 89 0.88 10.26 -12.97
CA TRP A 89 1.36 9.50 -11.83
C TRP A 89 1.54 10.35 -10.60
N LYS A 90 1.29 9.75 -9.45
CA LYS A 90 1.67 10.29 -8.15
C LYS A 90 2.43 9.22 -7.38
N PHE A 91 3.67 9.54 -6.99
CA PHE A 91 4.52 8.62 -6.27
C PHE A 91 4.52 8.96 -4.78
N ASN A 92 4.15 7.99 -3.94
CA ASN A 92 4.03 8.20 -2.51
C ASN A 92 5.03 7.37 -1.72
N ALA A 93 5.56 7.98 -0.66
CA ALA A 93 6.20 7.23 0.41
C ALA A 93 5.12 6.71 1.36
N PHE A 94 5.18 5.42 1.65
CA PHE A 94 4.28 4.68 2.53
C PHE A 94 2.85 4.53 1.97
N SER A 95 2.14 3.49 2.41
CA SER A 95 0.75 3.25 2.03
C SER A 95 -0.12 4.40 2.53
N GLN A 96 -0.93 4.94 1.63
CA GLN A 96 -1.76 6.09 1.92
C GLN A 96 -3.05 5.65 2.60
N ARG A 97 -3.55 6.49 3.53
CA ARG A 97 -4.88 6.28 4.10
C ARG A 97 -5.90 6.40 2.98
N ILE A 98 -6.76 5.41 2.84
CA ILE A 98 -7.88 5.50 1.92
C ILE A 98 -8.93 6.44 2.56
N PRO A 99 -9.33 7.54 1.88
CA PRO A 99 -10.16 8.58 2.50
C PRO A 99 -11.62 8.17 2.73
N LYS A 100 -12.05 6.97 2.33
CA LYS A 100 -13.42 6.48 2.53
C LYS A 100 -13.47 5.63 3.79
N ASP A 101 -14.12 6.15 4.84
CA ASP A 101 -14.46 5.43 6.08
C ASP A 101 -15.66 4.47 5.89
N ASN A 102 -15.96 4.05 4.64
CA ASN A 102 -17.12 3.23 4.30
C ASN A 102 -16.74 1.83 3.80
N TYR A 103 -15.52 1.36 4.06
CA TYR A 103 -15.20 -0.03 3.76
C TYR A 103 -16.04 -0.94 4.64
N THR A 104 -16.63 -1.93 4.00
CA THR A 104 -17.41 -2.94 4.68
C THR A 104 -16.88 -4.31 4.34
N ILE A 105 -16.63 -5.12 5.36
CA ILE A 105 -16.31 -6.53 5.19
C ILE A 105 -17.63 -7.27 5.01
N ASN A 106 -17.77 -7.89 3.83
CA ASN A 106 -18.89 -8.77 3.53
C ASN A 106 -18.41 -10.22 3.57
N TYR A 107 -18.87 -10.98 4.56
CA TYR A 107 -18.50 -12.38 4.74
C TYR A 107 -19.71 -13.16 5.26
N GLU A 108 -20.07 -14.28 4.61
CA GLU A 108 -21.17 -15.19 5.02
C GLU A 108 -22.51 -14.54 5.44
N GLY A 109 -22.85 -13.38 4.87
CA GLY A 109 -24.10 -12.65 5.15
C GLY A 109 -23.97 -11.52 6.17
N TYR A 110 -22.78 -11.34 6.74
CA TYR A 110 -22.44 -10.28 7.66
C TYR A 110 -21.81 -9.12 6.90
N ASN A 111 -22.17 -7.92 7.31
CA ASN A 111 -21.71 -6.67 6.72
C ASN A 111 -21.19 -5.78 7.83
N ILE A 112 -19.88 -5.83 8.08
CA ILE A 112 -19.23 -5.11 9.19
C ILE A 112 -18.54 -3.86 8.66
N SER A 113 -18.99 -2.69 9.12
CA SER A 113 -18.42 -1.39 8.78
C SER A 113 -17.61 -0.79 9.94
N TYR A 114 -16.98 0.37 9.71
CA TYR A 114 -16.34 1.12 10.79
C TYR A 114 -17.32 1.52 11.91
N ASP A 115 -18.59 1.76 11.59
CA ASP A 115 -19.64 2.11 12.57
C ASP A 115 -20.03 0.95 13.49
N ASP A 116 -19.55 -0.26 13.19
CA ASP A 116 -19.80 -1.48 13.95
C ASP A 116 -18.62 -1.87 14.85
N ILE A 117 -17.49 -1.17 14.76
CA ILE A 117 -16.28 -1.42 15.56
C ILE A 117 -16.14 -0.36 16.65
N PHE A 118 -16.13 -0.80 17.90
CA PHE A 118 -15.91 0.06 19.06
C PHE A 118 -14.62 -0.37 19.77
N TYR A 119 -13.92 0.59 20.36
CA TYR A 119 -12.74 0.27 21.17
C TYR A 119 -12.77 0.98 22.51
N ARG A 120 -12.20 0.32 23.51
CA ARG A 120 -11.79 0.90 24.79
C ARG A 120 -10.28 0.77 24.88
N TYR A 121 -9.62 1.78 25.44
CA TYR A 121 -8.18 1.71 25.68
C TYR A 121 -7.89 1.87 27.16
N SER A 122 -6.79 1.26 27.60
CA SER A 122 -6.24 1.42 28.93
C SER A 122 -4.75 1.70 28.85
N THR A 123 -4.22 2.45 29.80
CA THR A 123 -2.78 2.68 29.92
C THR A 123 -2.30 2.05 31.22
N SER A 124 -1.31 1.15 31.13
CA SER A 124 -0.70 0.51 32.29
C SER A 124 0.82 0.64 32.25
N SER A 125 1.52 0.22 33.31
CA SER A 125 2.98 0.15 33.33
C SER A 125 3.56 -0.80 32.26
N LYS A 126 2.74 -1.65 31.64
CA LYS A 126 3.12 -2.54 30.54
C LYS A 126 2.86 -1.96 29.15
N GLY A 127 2.33 -0.74 29.07
CA GLY A 127 1.96 -0.09 27.81
C GLY A 127 0.44 0.05 27.60
N PRO A 128 0.03 0.52 26.41
CA PRO A 128 -1.38 0.66 26.04
C PRO A 128 -2.03 -0.70 25.79
N GLY A 129 -3.19 -0.92 26.40
CA GLY A 129 -4.09 -2.04 26.08
C GLY A 129 -5.26 -1.54 25.25
N ILE A 130 -5.70 -2.33 24.28
CA ILE A 130 -6.87 -2.05 23.44
C ILE A 130 -7.84 -3.24 23.58
N GLU A 131 -9.10 -2.94 23.87
CA GLU A 131 -10.21 -3.89 23.83
C GLU A 131 -11.11 -3.51 22.65
N LEU A 132 -11.27 -4.41 21.69
CA LEU A 132 -12.12 -4.23 20.51
C LEU A 132 -13.47 -4.92 20.74
N ASN A 133 -14.55 -4.27 20.35
CA ASN A 133 -15.92 -4.76 20.47
C ASN A 133 -16.58 -4.59 19.09
N ILE A 134 -17.34 -5.60 18.65
CA ILE A 134 -18.09 -5.56 17.39
C ILE A 134 -19.58 -5.53 17.75
N ARG A 135 -20.35 -4.67 17.07
CA ARG A 135 -21.81 -4.58 17.24
C ARG A 135 -22.44 -5.97 17.07
N ASP A 136 -23.34 -6.32 17.99
CA ASP A 136 -24.12 -7.57 17.97
C ASP A 136 -23.27 -8.87 17.93
N TYR A 137 -22.01 -8.81 18.38
CA TYR A 137 -21.17 -10.00 18.50
C TYR A 137 -21.70 -10.94 19.60
N ASP A 138 -22.00 -12.19 19.21
CA ASP A 138 -22.68 -13.18 20.06
C ASP A 138 -21.72 -14.21 20.69
N GLU A 139 -20.42 -13.94 20.68
CA GLU A 139 -19.34 -14.82 21.19
C GLU A 139 -19.18 -16.17 20.45
N THR A 140 -20.04 -16.50 19.50
CA THR A 140 -19.97 -17.80 18.82
C THR A 140 -18.84 -17.85 17.79
N GLY A 141 -18.32 -16.68 17.39
CA GLY A 141 -17.36 -16.57 16.30
C GLY A 141 -17.91 -17.00 14.94
N LYS A 142 -19.21 -17.37 14.88
CA LYS A 142 -19.96 -17.48 13.64
C LYS A 142 -20.30 -16.05 13.24
N MET A 143 -19.35 -15.44 12.53
CA MET A 143 -19.70 -14.48 11.51
C MET A 143 -20.23 -15.24 10.30
#